data_AF-A0A2M6WH32-F1
#
_entry.id   AF-A0A2M6WH32-F1
#
_cell.length_a   1.000
_cell.length_b   1.000
_cell.length_c   1.000
_cell.angle_alpha   90.00
_cell.angle_beta   90.00
_cell.angle_gamma   90.00
#
_symmetry.space_group_name_H-M   'P 1'
#
loop_
_entity.id
_entity.type
_entity.pdbx_description
1 polymer ?
#
loop_
_entity_poly.entity_id
_entity_poly.type
_entity_poly.pdbx_seq_one_letter_code
_entity_poly.pdbx_strand_id
1 'polypeptide(L)'
;MEPFGPHANYLKELERRSRESRVHSPHQLTGLTIASILHDLKHKSLYIKLVKEGDPDFLLQLAKSIAERNDINNHGAYFMTMVKEHNSKKKL
;
A
#
# COMPACT_ATOMS: atom_id res chain seq x y z
N MET A 1 7.21 -27.42 11.07
CA MET A 1 6.66 -26.20 11.70
C MET A 1 7.69 -25.12 11.46
N GLU A 2 7.45 -24.22 10.51
CA GLU A 2 8.43 -23.19 10.13
C GLU A 2 8.54 -22.14 11.25
N PRO A 3 9.74 -21.72 11.69
CA PRO A 3 9.95 -21.02 12.96
C PRO A 3 9.69 -19.50 12.90
N PHE A 4 9.22 -18.97 11.78
CA PHE A 4 9.08 -17.53 11.57
C PHE A 4 7.72 -17.23 10.95
N GLY A 5 6.91 -16.40 11.64
CA GLY A 5 5.55 -16.03 11.24
C GLY A 5 5.44 -15.33 9.87
N PRO A 6 4.22 -14.90 9.47
CA PRO A 6 3.84 -14.51 8.10
C PRO A 6 4.67 -13.41 7.42
N HIS A 7 5.56 -12.72 8.13
CA HIS A 7 6.45 -11.70 7.60
C HIS A 7 7.54 -12.22 6.65
N ALA A 8 8.09 -13.41 6.88
CA ALA A 8 9.16 -13.94 6.03
C ALA A 8 8.66 -14.28 4.61
N ASN A 9 7.43 -14.80 4.51
CA ASN A 9 6.78 -15.05 3.23
C ASN A 9 6.40 -13.75 2.50
N TYR A 10 5.98 -12.72 3.24
CA TYR A 10 5.65 -11.43 2.65
C TYR A 10 6.85 -10.76 1.96
N LEU A 11 8.03 -10.78 2.60
CA LEU A 11 9.25 -10.21 2.01
C LEU A 11 9.74 -11.00 0.79
N LYS A 12 9.69 -12.34 0.82
CA LYS A 12 10.03 -13.18 -0.33
C LYS A 12 9.07 -12.97 -1.50
N GLU A 13 7.78 -12.83 -1.22
CA GLU A 13 6.77 -12.56 -2.23
C GLU A 13 6.95 -11.16 -2.85
N LEU A 14 7.34 -10.16 -2.05
CA LEU A 14 7.73 -8.84 -2.55
C LEU A 14 8.97 -8.89 -3.43
N GLU A 15 10.00 -9.64 -3.05
CA GLU A 15 11.22 -9.79 -3.83
C GLU A 15 10.97 -10.52 -5.16
N ARG A 16 10.18 -11.60 -5.14
CA ARG A 16 9.73 -12.32 -6.33
C ARG A 16 8.96 -11.38 -7.28
N ARG A 17 8.02 -10.60 -6.74
CA ARG A 17 7.24 -9.62 -7.51
C ARG A 17 8.09 -8.48 -8.06
N SER A 18 9.11 -8.04 -7.34
CA SER A 18 10.07 -7.02 -7.80
C SER A 18 10.91 -7.51 -8.99
N ARG A 19 11.21 -8.81 -9.04
CA ARG A 19 11.94 -9.43 -10.16
C ARG A 19 11.06 -9.72 -11.37
N GLU A 20 9.79 -10.09 -11.16
CA GLU A 20 8.85 -10.41 -12.26
C GLU A 20 8.16 -9.18 -12.83
N SER A 21 7.81 -8.21 -11.99
CA SER A 21 7.30 -6.92 -12.41
C SER A 21 8.49 -6.04 -12.72
N ARG A 22 8.50 -5.39 -13.88
CA ARG A 22 9.49 -4.38 -14.29
C ARG A 22 9.43 -3.13 -13.38
N VAL A 23 9.65 -3.30 -12.08
CA VAL A 23 9.60 -2.27 -11.06
C VAL A 23 10.92 -1.53 -11.10
N HIS A 24 10.90 -0.37 -11.72
CA HIS A 24 12.08 0.44 -11.99
C HIS A 24 12.31 1.52 -10.93
N SER A 25 11.39 1.75 -10.00
CA SER A 25 11.53 2.82 -8.99
C SER A 25 10.98 2.47 -7.60
N PRO A 26 11.50 3.11 -6.53
CA PRO A 26 10.99 2.96 -5.16
C PRO A 26 9.49 3.25 -5.04
N HIS A 27 8.98 4.26 -5.76
CA HIS A 27 7.55 4.60 -5.74
C HIS A 27 6.68 3.49 -6.33
N GLN A 28 7.15 2.79 -7.37
CA GLN A 28 6.43 1.66 -7.95
C GLN A 28 6.33 0.50 -6.94
N LEU A 29 7.43 0.20 -6.24
CA LEU A 29 7.45 -0.83 -5.20
C LEU A 29 6.50 -0.48 -4.05
N THR A 30 6.55 0.74 -3.54
CA THR A 30 5.69 1.20 -2.44
C THR A 30 4.23 1.25 -2.86
N GLY A 31 3.92 1.73 -4.08
CA GLY A 31 2.55 1.73 -4.60
C GLY A 31 1.97 0.31 -4.76
N LEU A 32 2.77 -0.64 -5.25
CA LEU A 32 2.39 -2.05 -5.32
C LEU A 32 2.19 -2.68 -3.95
N THR A 33 3.06 -2.31 -3.01
CA THR A 33 2.95 -2.72 -1.60
C THR A 33 1.62 -2.27 -0.99
N ILE A 34 1.28 -0.99 -1.14
CA ILE A 34 0.01 -0.43 -0.66
C ILE A 34 -1.19 -1.15 -1.30
N ALA A 35 -1.17 -1.35 -2.62
CA ALA A 35 -2.23 -2.05 -3.33
C ALA A 35 -2.41 -3.49 -2.83
N SER A 36 -1.32 -4.17 -2.45
CA SER A 36 -1.35 -5.51 -1.89
C SER A 36 -1.91 -5.53 -0.47
N ILE A 37 -1.54 -4.56 0.37
CA ILE A 37 -2.02 -4.42 1.76
C ILE A 37 -3.52 -4.16 1.79
N LEU A 38 -4.02 -3.32 0.87
CA LEU A 38 -5.44 -2.95 0.77
C LEU A 38 -6.27 -3.98 -0.03
N HIS A 39 -5.67 -5.10 -0.45
CA HIS A 39 -6.29 -6.11 -1.32
C HIS A 39 -6.91 -5.54 -2.61
N ASP A 40 -6.31 -4.47 -3.16
CA ASP A 40 -6.86 -3.69 -4.27
C ASP A 40 -5.88 -3.57 -5.45
N LEU A 41 -5.29 -4.70 -5.85
CA LEU A 41 -4.32 -4.78 -6.94
C LEU A 41 -4.86 -4.29 -8.30
N LYS A 42 -6.19 -4.32 -8.51
CA LYS A 42 -6.84 -3.79 -9.72
C LYS A 42 -6.59 -2.29 -9.91
N HIS A 43 -6.36 -1.54 -8.82
CA HIS A 43 -6.05 -0.11 -8.86
C HIS A 43 -4.58 0.20 -8.56
N LYS A 44 -3.65 -0.76 -8.70
CA LYS A 44 -2.21 -0.56 -8.45
C LYS A 44 -1.62 0.73 -9.05
N SER A 45 -2.02 1.08 -10.27
CA SER A 45 -1.51 2.28 -10.96
C SER A 45 -1.90 3.57 -10.24
N LEU A 46 -3.08 3.60 -9.58
CA LEU A 46 -3.53 4.72 -8.76
C LEU A 46 -2.63 4.89 -7.54
N TYR A 47 -2.34 3.81 -6.82
CA TYR A 47 -1.49 3.84 -5.63
C TYR A 47 -0.05 4.23 -5.96
N ILE A 48 0.49 3.75 -7.09
CA ILE A 48 1.81 4.17 -7.59
C ILE A 48 1.82 5.68 -7.86
N LYS A 49 0.76 6.22 -8.50
CA LYS A 49 0.64 7.66 -8.76
C LYS A 49 0.57 8.46 -7.45
N LEU A 50 -0.24 8.02 -6.49
CA LEU A 50 -0.35 8.65 -5.17
C LEU A 50 0.99 8.73 -4.45
N VAL A 51 1.76 7.65 -4.47
CA VAL A 51 3.09 7.62 -3.85
C VAL A 51 4.10 8.50 -4.59
N LYS A 52 3.95 8.68 -5.91
CA LYS A 52 4.80 9.58 -6.69
C LYS A 52 4.52 11.05 -6.42
N GLU A 53 3.26 11.40 -6.15
CA GLU A 53 2.80 12.80 -5.99
C GLU A 53 2.66 13.22 -4.53
N GLY A 54 2.65 12.29 -3.58
CA GLY A 54 2.43 12.52 -2.16
C GLY A 54 3.60 12.07 -1.30
N ASP A 55 3.31 11.85 0.00
CA ASP A 55 4.25 11.37 0.99
C ASP A 55 4.19 9.82 1.06
N PRO A 56 5.23 9.09 0.59
CA PRO A 56 5.25 7.64 0.57
C PRO A 56 5.10 7.00 1.96
N ASP A 57 5.72 7.59 2.98
CA ASP A 57 5.76 7.03 4.33
C ASP A 57 4.40 7.14 5.00
N PHE A 58 3.76 8.31 4.88
CA PHE A 58 2.38 8.52 5.32
C PHE A 58 1.43 7.53 4.66
N LEU A 59 1.49 7.39 3.33
CA LEU A 59 0.60 6.51 2.57
C LEU A 59 0.80 5.04 2.97
N LEU A 60 2.04 4.61 3.15
CA LEU A 60 2.33 3.25 3.57
C LEU A 60 1.85 2.97 5.00
N GLN A 61 2.07 3.91 5.94
CA GLN A 61 1.60 3.77 7.32
C GLN A 61 0.08 3.74 7.42
N LEU A 62 -0.61 4.60 6.65
CA LEU A 62 -2.06 4.61 6.58
C LEU A 62 -2.62 3.27 6.06
N ALA A 63 -2.01 2.71 5.01
CA ALA A 63 -2.42 1.42 4.47
C ALA A 63 -2.30 0.29 5.51
N LYS A 64 -1.19 0.25 6.26
CA LYS A 64 -0.98 -0.73 7.33
C LYS A 64 -2.04 -0.59 8.43
N SER A 65 -2.29 0.64 8.90
CA SER A 65 -3.29 0.89 9.94
C SER A 65 -4.71 0.48 9.50
N ILE A 66 -5.03 0.64 8.22
CA ILE A 66 -6.33 0.23 7.66
C ILE A 66 -6.42 -1.29 7.55
N ALA A 67 -5.34 -1.99 7.18
CA ALA A 67 -5.34 -3.46 7.09
C ALA A 67 -5.51 -4.15 8.46
N GLU A 68 -5.12 -3.50 9.55
CA GLU A 68 -5.33 -4.00 10.92
C GLU A 68 -6.80 -3.86 11.39
N ARG A 69 -7.64 -3.12 10.65
CA ARG A 69 -9.05 -2.90 10.98
C ARG A 69 -9.94 -3.91 10.30
N ASN A 70 -10.61 -4.73 11.12
CA ASN A 70 -11.51 -5.80 10.67
C ASN A 70 -12.94 -5.33 10.41
N ASP A 71 -13.30 -4.11 10.81
CA ASP A 71 -14.63 -3.50 10.64
C ASP A 71 -14.79 -2.81 9.27
N ILE A 72 -13.75 -2.80 8.44
CA ILE A 72 -13.74 -2.14 7.14
C ILE A 72 -13.94 -3.18 6.04
N ASN A 73 -15.07 -3.10 5.34
CA ASN A 73 -15.39 -4.00 4.23
C ASN A 73 -14.60 -3.71 2.94
N ASN A 74 -14.21 -2.44 2.72
CA ASN A 74 -13.47 -2.02 1.52
C ASN A 74 -12.30 -1.11 1.91
N HIS A 75 -11.15 -1.73 2.16
CA HIS A 75 -9.94 -1.04 2.59
C HIS A 75 -9.46 0.01 1.57
N GLY A 76 -9.53 -0.28 0.26
CA GLY A 76 -9.12 0.66 -0.79
C GLY A 76 -9.97 1.93 -0.82
N ALA A 77 -11.30 1.80 -0.78
CA ALA A 77 -12.21 2.96 -0.76
C ALA A 77 -12.03 3.80 0.51
N TYR A 78 -11.88 3.15 1.66
CA TYR A 78 -11.65 3.84 2.92
C TYR A 78 -10.30 4.58 2.94
N PHE A 79 -9.24 3.93 2.43
CA PHE A 79 -7.93 4.55 2.25
C PHE A 79 -8.02 5.84 1.43
N MET A 80 -8.72 5.79 0.29
CA MET A 80 -8.89 6.96 -0.58
C MET A 80 -9.64 8.10 0.12
N THR A 81 -10.63 7.77 0.95
CA THR A 81 -11.36 8.75 1.77
C THR A 81 -10.42 9.43 2.76
N MET A 82 -9.61 8.65 3.47
CA MET A 82 -8.67 9.19 4.45
C MET A 82 -7.56 10.04 3.84
N VAL A 83 -7.04 9.65 2.67
CA VAL A 83 -6.07 10.46 1.92
C VAL A 83 -6.69 11.79 1.49
N LYS A 84 -7.93 11.78 1.01
CA LYS A 84 -8.65 13.00 0.63
C LYS A 84 -8.83 13.94 1.83
N GLU A 85 -9.28 13.42 2.97
CA GLU A 85 -9.45 14.21 4.20
C GLU A 85 -8.14 14.81 4.69
N HIS A 86 -7.06 14.03 4.69
CA HIS A 86 -5.73 14.51 5.06
C HIS A 86 -5.29 15.69 4.16
N ASN A 87 -5.45 15.55 2.84
CA ASN A 87 -5.09 16.59 1.89
C ASN A 87 -5.97 17.84 2.01
N SER A 88 -7.26 17.69 2.35
CA SER A 88 -8.14 18.82 2.62
C SER A 88 -7.73 19.60 3.87
N LYS A 89 -7.32 18.92 4.94
CA LYS A 89 -6.82 19.57 6.17
C LYS A 89 -5.48 20.28 5.97
N LYS A 90 -4.63 19.77 5.07
CA LYS A 90 -3.32 20.37 4.75
C LYS A 90 -3.41 21.67 3.92
N LYS A 91 -4.57 21.95 3.31
CA LYS A 91 -4.85 23.16 2.50
C LYS A 91 -5.46 24.31 3.32
N LEU A 92 -5.77 24.08 4.59
CA LEU A 92 -6.19 25.08 5.59
C LEU A 92 -4.98 25.47 6.44
#